data_AF-A0A502M9J9-F1
#
_entry.id   AF-A0A502M9J9-F1
#
_cell.length_a   1.000
_cell.length_b   1.000
_cell.length_c   1.000
_cell.angle_alpha   90.00
_cell.angle_beta   90.00
_cell.angle_gamma   90.00
#
_symmetry.space_group_name_H-M   'P 1'
#
loop_
_entity.id
_entity.type
_entity.pdbx_description
1 polymer ?
#
loop_
_entity_poly.entity_id
_entity_poly.type
_entity_poly.pdbx_seq_one_letter_code
_entity_poly.pdbx_strand_id
1 'polypeptide(L)'
;QHDVNQKELSEQLKLKVNKAVNMVGVDLNSATKVILSYISGLSNTIAENIVAYREENGPFINREQLKKVKGLGPKAYEQSVGFLRIHNSNNFYDKTNIHPESYKLADSIVKLLKLDLSNIDKDKILNADKEVIIDKLKISEYDLDLILDSLLKPGKDIREDKKGFEFSDKILEIDDLAIGQELKGEIQNVTDFGAFAFIGLKQAVLIHIRNMKKTENQYIKHPLEVLKVGDNVNIKIIDIDKKRGRIQGKIIWN
;
A
#
# COMPACT_ATOMS: atom_id res chain seq x y z
N GLN A 1 16.24 2.29 -18.29
CA GLN A 1 15.01 3.09 -18.48
C GLN A 1 15.05 3.98 -19.72
N HIS A 2 16.23 4.42 -20.19
CA HIS A 2 16.32 5.34 -21.31
C HIS A 2 16.21 4.65 -22.69
N ASP A 3 16.49 3.33 -22.74
CA ASP A 3 16.51 2.56 -24.00
C ASP A 3 15.19 1.83 -24.32
N VAL A 4 14.09 2.19 -23.67
CA VAL A 4 12.76 1.64 -23.94
C VAL A 4 11.85 2.69 -24.60
N ASN A 5 10.72 2.24 -25.14
CA ASN A 5 9.69 3.14 -25.64
C ASN A 5 9.21 4.08 -24.52
N GLN A 6 9.59 5.35 -24.60
CA GLN A 6 9.34 6.34 -23.55
C GLN A 6 7.85 6.63 -23.35
N LYS A 7 7.04 6.49 -24.41
CA LYS A 7 5.59 6.68 -24.32
C LYS A 7 4.95 5.56 -23.50
N GLU A 8 5.24 4.31 -23.85
CA GLU A 8 4.73 3.13 -23.13
C GLU A 8 5.22 3.12 -21.68
N LEU A 9 6.50 3.45 -21.44
CA LEU A 9 7.04 3.57 -20.10
C LEU A 9 6.25 4.59 -19.27
N SER A 10 6.02 5.78 -19.80
CA SER A 10 5.26 6.83 -19.14
C SER A 10 3.82 6.39 -18.81
N GLU A 11 3.15 5.72 -19.75
CA GLU A 11 1.80 5.19 -19.55
C GLU A 11 1.76 4.12 -18.45
N GLN A 12 2.72 3.19 -18.43
CA GLN A 12 2.81 2.14 -17.41
C GLN A 12 3.13 2.70 -16.03
N LEU A 13 4.05 3.67 -15.94
CA LEU A 13 4.38 4.36 -14.70
C LEU A 13 3.15 5.12 -14.17
N LYS A 14 2.46 5.87 -15.04
CA LYS A 14 1.23 6.58 -14.67
C LYS A 14 0.16 5.62 -14.15
N LEU A 15 -0.01 4.46 -14.80
CA LEU A 15 -0.95 3.44 -14.37
C LEU A 15 -0.58 2.85 -13.00
N LYS A 16 0.71 2.63 -12.73
CA LYS A 16 1.19 2.18 -11.41
C LYS A 16 0.94 3.23 -10.32
N VAL A 17 1.20 4.50 -10.62
CA VAL A 17 0.90 5.61 -9.69
C VAL A 17 -0.60 5.69 -9.41
N ASN A 18 -1.44 5.65 -10.44
CA ASN A 18 -2.90 5.61 -10.28
C ASN A 18 -3.32 4.46 -9.36
N LYS A 19 -2.85 3.23 -9.63
CA LYS A 19 -3.19 2.08 -8.79
C LYS A 19 -2.79 2.29 -7.34
N ALA A 20 -1.58 2.75 -7.08
CA ALA A 20 -1.10 3.00 -5.72
C ALA A 20 -1.95 4.07 -4.99
N VAL A 21 -2.20 5.20 -5.65
CA VAL A 21 -2.98 6.32 -5.07
C VAL A 21 -4.41 5.89 -4.77
N ASN A 22 -5.10 5.22 -5.70
CA ASN A 22 -6.48 4.78 -5.49
C ASN A 22 -6.59 3.65 -4.45
N MET A 23 -5.61 2.73 -4.42
CA MET A 23 -5.59 1.66 -3.42
C MET A 23 -5.45 2.23 -2.01
N VAL A 24 -4.57 3.24 -1.82
CA VAL A 24 -4.40 3.91 -0.53
C VAL A 24 -5.57 4.82 -0.21
N GLY A 25 -6.15 5.49 -1.20
CA GLY A 25 -7.10 6.60 -1.00
C GLY A 25 -6.39 7.88 -0.54
N VAL A 26 -7.10 9.00 -0.56
CA VAL A 26 -6.53 10.31 -0.21
C VAL A 26 -7.50 11.12 0.63
N ASP A 27 -6.99 11.91 1.56
CA ASP A 27 -7.80 12.87 2.30
C ASP A 27 -8.11 14.08 1.42
N LEU A 28 -9.39 14.31 1.16
CA LEU A 28 -9.89 15.36 0.27
C LEU A 28 -9.49 16.77 0.72
N ASN A 29 -9.32 17.00 2.02
CA ASN A 29 -9.02 18.32 2.57
C ASN A 29 -7.53 18.66 2.60
N SER A 30 -6.65 17.65 2.54
CA SER A 30 -5.19 17.84 2.57
C SER A 30 -4.49 17.46 1.26
N ALA A 31 -5.11 16.63 0.41
CA ALA A 31 -4.51 16.19 -0.84
C ALA A 31 -4.18 17.38 -1.75
N THR A 32 -3.01 17.32 -2.39
CA THR A 32 -2.60 18.31 -3.39
C THR A 32 -3.32 18.05 -4.71
N LYS A 33 -3.41 19.09 -5.55
CA LYS A 33 -3.88 18.95 -6.95
C LYS A 33 -3.22 17.79 -7.68
N VAL A 34 -1.91 17.61 -7.51
CA VAL A 34 -1.14 16.55 -8.18
C VAL A 34 -1.63 15.18 -7.76
N ILE A 35 -1.81 14.95 -6.45
CA ILE A 35 -2.31 13.68 -5.92
C ILE A 35 -3.75 13.43 -6.41
N LEU A 36 -4.61 14.45 -6.35
CA LEU A 36 -6.00 14.35 -6.82
C LEU A 36 -6.08 14.00 -8.31
N SER A 37 -5.14 14.44 -9.14
CA SER A 37 -5.12 14.12 -10.58
C SER A 37 -4.88 12.63 -10.90
N TYR A 38 -4.42 11.85 -9.92
CA TYR A 38 -4.23 10.40 -10.05
C TYR A 38 -5.42 9.59 -9.51
N ILE A 39 -6.44 10.25 -8.94
CA ILE A 39 -7.66 9.58 -8.49
C ILE A 39 -8.53 9.22 -9.70
N SER A 40 -9.11 8.02 -9.67
CA SER A 40 -10.00 7.52 -10.71
C SER A 40 -11.16 8.49 -10.92
N GLY A 41 -11.47 8.81 -12.18
CA GLY A 41 -12.53 9.75 -12.54
C GLY A 41 -12.18 11.23 -12.41
N LEU A 42 -11.02 11.61 -11.86
CA LEU A 42 -10.60 13.02 -11.78
C LEU A 42 -9.61 13.38 -12.89
N SER A 43 -9.81 14.56 -13.50
CA SER A 43 -8.86 15.17 -14.42
C SER A 43 -8.03 16.25 -13.72
N ASN A 44 -6.97 16.74 -14.36
CA ASN A 44 -6.20 17.88 -13.84
C ASN A 44 -7.08 19.09 -13.53
N THR A 45 -8.04 19.40 -14.41
CA THR A 45 -8.98 20.52 -14.24
C THR A 45 -9.93 20.29 -13.07
N ILE A 46 -10.43 19.06 -12.90
CA ILE A 46 -11.31 18.75 -11.76
C ILE A 46 -10.52 18.81 -10.44
N ALA A 47 -9.28 18.30 -10.43
CA ALA A 47 -8.40 18.39 -9.26
C ALA A 47 -8.11 19.85 -8.86
N GLU A 48 -7.90 20.75 -9.83
CA GLU A 48 -7.81 22.20 -9.58
C GLU A 48 -9.10 22.74 -8.95
N ASN A 49 -10.25 22.42 -9.53
CA ASN A 49 -11.54 22.91 -9.05
C ASN A 49 -11.89 22.40 -7.64
N ILE A 50 -11.45 21.19 -7.27
CA ILE A 50 -11.61 20.68 -5.89
C ILE A 50 -10.81 21.53 -4.90
N VAL A 51 -9.55 21.84 -5.24
CA VAL A 51 -8.69 22.69 -4.38
C VAL A 51 -9.26 24.09 -4.27
N ALA A 52 -9.65 24.70 -5.40
CA ALA A 52 -10.30 26.01 -5.42
C ALA A 52 -11.58 26.03 -4.59
N TYR A 53 -12.42 24.99 -4.71
CA TYR A 53 -13.66 24.89 -3.94
C TYR A 53 -13.41 24.94 -2.43
N ARG A 54 -12.42 24.18 -1.91
CA ARG A 54 -12.13 24.18 -0.46
C ARG A 54 -11.40 25.43 0.03
N GLU A 55 -10.67 26.12 -0.85
CA GLU A 55 -10.08 27.42 -0.54
C GLU A 55 -11.15 28.51 -0.41
N GLU A 56 -12.17 28.48 -1.27
CA GLU A 56 -13.27 29.45 -1.29
C GLU A 56 -14.36 29.17 -0.24
N ASN A 57 -14.71 27.90 -0.03
CA ASN A 57 -15.87 27.49 0.79
C ASN A 57 -15.46 26.90 2.14
N GLY A 58 -14.17 26.79 2.41
CA GLY A 58 -13.62 26.04 3.54
C GLY A 58 -13.57 24.53 3.29
N PRO A 59 -13.11 23.75 4.28
CA PRO A 59 -12.93 22.31 4.13
C PRO A 59 -14.25 21.58 3.86
N PHE A 60 -14.17 20.49 3.09
CA PHE A 60 -15.27 19.57 2.91
C PHE A 60 -15.63 18.92 4.26
N ILE A 61 -16.91 18.95 4.60
CA ILE A 61 -17.51 18.31 5.79
C ILE A 61 -18.27 17.04 5.44
N ASN A 62 -18.50 16.78 4.15
CA ASN A 62 -19.02 15.51 3.64
C ASN A 62 -18.76 15.33 2.13
N ARG A 63 -18.89 14.10 1.65
CA ARG A 63 -18.71 13.75 0.23
C ARG A 63 -19.73 14.40 -0.69
N GLU A 64 -20.95 14.66 -0.22
CA GLU A 64 -22.01 15.27 -1.03
C GLU A 64 -21.65 16.68 -1.53
N GLN A 65 -20.82 17.42 -0.80
CA GLN A 65 -20.30 18.72 -1.25
C GLN A 65 -19.44 18.62 -2.52
N LEU A 66 -18.85 17.48 -2.85
CA LEU A 66 -18.13 17.30 -4.12
C LEU A 66 -19.05 17.54 -5.34
N LYS A 67 -20.36 17.28 -5.22
CA LYS A 67 -21.33 17.56 -6.30
C LYS A 67 -21.44 19.05 -6.63
N LYS A 68 -20.96 19.93 -5.75
CA LYS A 68 -20.90 21.39 -5.97
C LYS A 68 -19.62 21.83 -6.69
N VAL A 69 -18.65 20.94 -6.86
CA VAL A 69 -17.39 21.24 -7.55
C VAL A 69 -17.64 21.38 -9.05
N LYS A 70 -17.20 22.50 -9.61
CA LYS A 70 -17.34 22.79 -11.04
C LYS A 70 -16.68 21.69 -11.89
N GLY A 71 -17.42 21.19 -12.88
CA GLY A 71 -16.93 20.19 -13.82
C GLY A 71 -16.89 18.74 -13.29
N LEU A 72 -17.23 18.50 -12.01
CA LEU A 72 -17.40 17.15 -11.49
C LEU A 72 -18.81 16.63 -11.83
N GLY A 73 -18.92 15.90 -12.94
CA GLY A 73 -20.18 15.27 -13.35
C GLY A 73 -20.52 14.02 -12.52
N PRO A 74 -21.76 13.48 -12.63
CA PRO A 74 -22.22 12.33 -11.84
C PRO A 74 -21.34 11.09 -11.97
N LYS A 75 -20.90 10.76 -13.18
CA LYS A 75 -20.01 9.62 -13.44
C LYS A 75 -18.62 9.83 -12.83
N ALA A 76 -18.08 11.05 -12.92
CA ALA A 76 -16.78 11.37 -12.32
C ALA A 76 -16.86 11.32 -10.79
N TYR A 77 -17.97 11.79 -10.21
CA TYR A 77 -18.26 11.67 -8.78
C TYR A 77 -18.30 10.20 -8.35
N GLU A 78 -19.13 9.37 -9.00
CA GLU A 78 -19.25 7.94 -8.71
C GLU A 78 -17.90 7.22 -8.79
N GLN A 79 -17.09 7.49 -9.81
CA GLN A 79 -15.79 6.83 -9.99
C GLN A 79 -14.72 7.30 -8.98
N SER A 80 -14.87 8.48 -8.38
CA SER A 80 -13.84 9.08 -7.52
C SER A 80 -14.16 8.98 -6.03
N VAL A 81 -15.44 9.07 -5.67
CA VAL A 81 -15.88 9.35 -4.30
C VAL A 81 -15.44 8.29 -3.29
N GLY A 82 -15.34 7.01 -3.68
CA GLY A 82 -14.84 5.93 -2.81
C GLY A 82 -13.37 6.06 -2.41
N PHE A 83 -12.58 6.80 -3.18
CA PHE A 83 -11.15 7.01 -2.95
C PHE A 83 -10.85 8.30 -2.18
N LEU A 84 -11.87 9.14 -1.96
CA LEU A 84 -11.76 10.43 -1.29
C LEU A 84 -12.29 10.31 0.15
N ARG A 85 -11.40 10.47 1.14
CA ARG A 85 -11.75 10.42 2.56
C ARG A 85 -11.86 11.82 3.14
N ILE A 86 -12.68 11.99 4.16
CA ILE A 86 -12.85 13.25 4.89
C ILE A 86 -12.82 12.94 6.39
N HIS A 87 -11.65 13.07 7.02
CA HIS A 87 -11.46 12.67 8.43
C HIS A 87 -12.38 13.40 9.42
N ASN A 88 -12.68 14.66 9.13
CA ASN A 88 -13.56 15.50 9.95
C ASN A 88 -15.01 15.53 9.44
N SER A 89 -15.44 14.53 8.66
CA SER A 89 -16.80 14.49 8.15
C SER A 89 -17.84 14.31 9.26
N ASN A 90 -19.02 14.90 9.03
CA ASN A 90 -20.21 14.66 9.85
C ASN A 90 -20.85 13.29 9.60
N ASN A 91 -20.49 12.63 8.50
CA ASN A 91 -20.86 11.25 8.20
C ASN A 91 -19.65 10.33 8.48
N PHE A 92 -19.85 9.32 9.33
CA PHE A 92 -18.78 8.39 9.68
C PHE A 92 -18.20 7.67 8.45
N TYR A 93 -19.02 7.26 7.50
CA TYR A 93 -18.57 6.48 6.34
C TYR A 93 -17.72 7.28 5.35
N ASP A 94 -17.78 8.61 5.38
CA ASP A 94 -16.90 9.45 4.55
C ASP A 94 -15.44 9.37 5.02
N LYS A 95 -15.21 8.88 6.25
CA LYS A 95 -13.87 8.67 6.81
C LYS A 95 -13.24 7.39 6.27
N THR A 96 -14.05 6.48 5.72
CA THR A 96 -13.65 5.12 5.33
C THR A 96 -13.54 4.96 3.81
N ASN A 97 -13.11 3.79 3.35
CA ASN A 97 -13.16 3.38 1.95
C ASN A 97 -14.51 2.76 1.54
N ILE A 98 -15.54 2.79 2.40
CA ILE A 98 -16.89 2.36 2.02
C ILE A 98 -17.42 3.33 0.97
N HIS A 99 -17.82 2.81 -0.18
CA HIS A 99 -18.40 3.62 -1.24
C HIS A 99 -19.83 4.06 -0.85
N PRO A 100 -20.29 5.28 -1.21
CA PRO A 100 -21.64 5.76 -0.88
C PRO A 100 -22.79 4.83 -1.32
N GLU A 101 -22.60 4.03 -2.37
CA GLU A 101 -23.59 3.02 -2.79
C GLU A 101 -23.85 1.96 -1.70
N SER A 102 -22.84 1.69 -0.88
CA SER A 102 -22.87 0.67 0.17
C SER A 102 -23.29 1.24 1.54
N TYR A 103 -23.61 2.53 1.66
CA TYR A 103 -23.99 3.12 2.97
C TYR A 103 -25.23 2.50 3.57
N LYS A 104 -26.24 2.18 2.74
CA LYS A 104 -27.44 1.48 3.20
C LYS A 104 -27.13 0.10 3.75
N LEU A 105 -26.17 -0.59 3.14
CA LEU A 105 -25.73 -1.90 3.58
C LEU A 105 -24.94 -1.78 4.90
N ALA A 106 -24.00 -0.84 4.97
CA ALA A 106 -23.24 -0.55 6.18
C ALA A 106 -24.16 -0.22 7.36
N ASP A 107 -25.19 0.61 7.15
CA ASP A 107 -26.20 0.92 8.16
C ASP A 107 -26.95 -0.33 8.63
N SER A 108 -27.22 -1.28 7.75
CA SER A 108 -27.89 -2.53 8.09
C SER A 108 -27.02 -3.41 8.98
N ILE A 109 -25.72 -3.48 8.69
CA ILE A 109 -24.73 -4.20 9.52
C ILE A 109 -24.57 -3.52 10.89
N VAL A 110 -24.43 -2.20 10.92
CA VAL A 110 -24.34 -1.39 12.15
C VAL A 110 -25.56 -1.61 13.05
N LYS A 111 -26.76 -1.63 12.47
CA LYS A 111 -28.00 -1.91 13.21
C LYS A 111 -28.06 -3.34 13.74
N LEU A 112 -27.66 -4.32 12.93
CA LEU A 112 -27.67 -5.73 13.31
C LEU A 112 -26.72 -6.01 14.49
N LEU A 113 -25.52 -5.43 14.43
CA LEU A 113 -24.50 -5.52 15.47
C LEU A 113 -24.71 -4.56 16.65
N LYS A 114 -25.71 -3.67 16.57
CA LYS A 114 -25.99 -2.63 17.58
C LYS A 114 -24.74 -1.83 17.92
N LEU A 115 -24.07 -1.34 16.88
CA LEU A 115 -22.87 -0.51 16.99
C LEU A 115 -23.25 0.96 17.13
N ASP A 116 -22.50 1.69 17.96
CA ASP A 116 -22.50 3.15 17.99
C ASP A 116 -21.30 3.65 17.17
N LEU A 117 -21.57 4.39 16.09
CA LEU A 117 -20.52 4.92 15.22
C LEU A 117 -19.69 6.04 15.89
N SER A 118 -20.20 6.63 16.97
CA SER A 118 -19.48 7.62 17.77
C SER A 118 -18.44 6.97 18.68
N ASN A 119 -18.68 5.71 19.08
CA ASN A 119 -17.81 4.92 19.94
C ASN A 119 -17.90 3.44 19.54
N ILE A 120 -17.17 3.08 18.48
CA ILE A 120 -17.23 1.73 17.91
C ILE A 120 -16.62 0.73 18.88
N ASP A 121 -17.46 -0.17 19.37
CA ASP A 121 -17.08 -1.37 20.10
C ASP A 121 -16.44 -2.38 19.13
N LYS A 122 -15.11 -2.46 19.16
CA LYS A 122 -14.34 -3.33 18.26
C LYS A 122 -14.56 -4.81 18.55
N ASP A 123 -14.84 -5.18 19.79
CA ASP A 123 -15.05 -6.58 20.16
C ASP A 123 -16.33 -7.13 19.53
N LYS A 124 -17.39 -6.31 19.42
CA LYS A 124 -18.60 -6.70 18.68
C LYS A 124 -18.36 -6.97 17.21
N ILE A 125 -17.41 -6.26 16.59
CA ILE A 125 -17.06 -6.50 15.19
C ILE A 125 -16.19 -7.75 15.05
N LEU A 126 -15.19 -7.92 15.92
CA LEU A 126 -14.27 -9.07 15.88
C LEU A 126 -14.98 -10.39 16.17
N ASN A 127 -16.01 -10.38 17.03
CA ASN A 127 -16.82 -11.54 17.38
C ASN A 127 -18.13 -11.63 16.58
N ALA A 128 -18.28 -10.85 15.51
CA ALA A 128 -19.48 -10.88 14.68
C ALA A 128 -19.63 -12.25 14.01
N ASP A 129 -20.82 -12.83 14.10
CA ASP A 129 -21.17 -14.05 13.37
C ASP A 129 -21.40 -13.70 11.89
N LYS A 130 -20.35 -13.86 11.08
CA LYS A 130 -20.35 -13.49 9.67
C LYS A 130 -21.37 -14.30 8.87
N GLU A 131 -21.54 -15.59 9.16
CA GLU A 131 -22.47 -16.47 8.43
C GLU A 131 -23.91 -16.01 8.61
N VAL A 132 -24.30 -15.67 9.83
CA VAL A 132 -25.64 -15.15 10.13
C VAL A 132 -25.90 -13.81 9.44
N ILE A 133 -24.89 -12.93 9.38
CA ILE A 133 -25.02 -11.62 8.73
C ILE A 133 -25.16 -11.79 7.21
N ILE A 134 -24.31 -12.63 6.61
CA ILE A 134 -24.34 -12.96 5.18
C ILE A 134 -25.70 -13.52 4.79
N ASP A 135 -26.23 -14.48 5.56
CA ASP A 135 -27.52 -15.09 5.24
C ASP A 135 -28.69 -14.11 5.41
N LYS A 136 -28.66 -13.28 6.45
CA LYS A 136 -29.73 -12.32 6.73
C LYS A 136 -29.77 -11.14 5.78
N LEU A 137 -28.62 -10.63 5.36
CA LEU A 137 -28.52 -9.48 4.45
C LEU A 137 -28.37 -9.89 2.98
N LYS A 138 -28.16 -11.18 2.69
CA LYS A 138 -27.94 -11.74 1.34
C LYS A 138 -26.81 -11.01 0.59
N ILE A 139 -25.67 -10.88 1.27
CA ILE A 139 -24.48 -10.19 0.76
C ILE A 139 -23.32 -11.15 0.55
N SER A 140 -22.29 -10.70 -0.18
CA SER A 140 -21.05 -11.47 -0.31
C SER A 140 -20.20 -11.37 0.97
N GLU A 141 -19.35 -12.37 1.20
CA GLU A 141 -18.33 -12.33 2.25
C GLU A 141 -17.39 -11.13 2.07
N TYR A 142 -17.04 -10.80 0.82
CA TYR A 142 -16.19 -9.66 0.49
C TYR A 142 -16.81 -8.33 0.94
N ASP A 143 -18.09 -8.09 0.66
CA ASP A 143 -18.77 -6.85 1.05
C ASP A 143 -18.86 -6.72 2.58
N LEU A 144 -19.11 -7.83 3.26
CA LEU A 144 -19.13 -7.87 4.72
C LEU A 144 -17.76 -7.52 5.29
N ASP A 145 -16.71 -8.21 4.84
CA ASP A 145 -15.35 -8.01 5.33
C ASP A 145 -14.87 -6.58 5.07
N LEU A 146 -15.12 -6.04 3.87
CA LEU A 146 -14.82 -4.66 3.54
C LEU A 146 -15.45 -3.69 4.54
N ILE A 147 -16.75 -3.85 4.85
CA ILE A 147 -17.46 -2.96 5.77
C ILE A 147 -16.96 -3.15 7.20
N LEU A 148 -16.79 -4.39 7.69
CA LEU A 148 -16.31 -4.64 9.05
C LEU A 148 -14.90 -4.10 9.27
N ASP A 149 -13.99 -4.32 8.32
CA ASP A 149 -12.63 -3.78 8.36
C ASP A 149 -12.64 -2.23 8.35
N SER A 150 -13.51 -1.64 7.52
CA SER A 150 -13.70 -0.19 7.45
C SER A 150 -14.21 0.40 8.76
N LEU A 151 -15.11 -0.30 9.46
CA LEU A 151 -15.63 0.12 10.76
C LEU A 151 -14.57 -0.03 11.87
N LEU A 152 -13.78 -1.11 11.83
CA LEU A 152 -12.69 -1.35 12.78
C LEU A 152 -11.57 -0.33 12.66
N LYS A 153 -11.22 0.04 11.44
CA LYS A 153 -10.09 0.92 11.11
C LYS A 153 -10.51 1.93 10.02
N PRO A 154 -11.31 2.96 10.37
CA PRO A 154 -11.86 3.91 9.40
C PRO A 154 -10.77 4.66 8.61
N GLY A 155 -9.63 4.93 9.22
CA GLY A 155 -8.48 5.55 8.54
C GLY A 155 -7.40 4.56 8.10
N LYS A 156 -7.68 3.25 8.01
CA LYS A 156 -6.67 2.23 7.72
C LYS A 156 -5.86 2.61 6.49
N ASP A 157 -4.58 2.82 6.69
CA ASP A 157 -3.66 2.90 5.58
C ASP A 157 -3.17 1.48 5.28
N ILE A 158 -3.42 1.00 4.07
CA ILE A 158 -2.97 -0.31 3.60
C ILE A 158 -1.43 -0.48 3.67
N ARG A 159 -0.69 0.62 3.80
CA ARG A 159 0.77 0.62 3.96
C ARG A 159 1.19 0.16 5.35
N GLU A 160 0.35 0.32 6.37
CA GLU A 160 0.67 -0.02 7.78
C GLU A 160 0.82 -1.52 8.00
N ASP A 161 0.18 -2.35 7.18
CA ASP A 161 0.26 -3.81 7.30
C ASP A 161 1.60 -4.38 6.78
N LYS A 162 2.44 -3.57 6.11
CA LYS A 162 3.81 -3.97 5.79
C LYS A 162 4.67 -3.81 7.04
N LYS A 163 5.06 -4.94 7.65
CA LYS A 163 6.24 -4.98 8.51
C LYS A 163 7.41 -4.46 7.69
N GLY A 164 7.83 -3.22 7.97
CA GLY A 164 9.04 -2.66 7.38
C GLY A 164 10.21 -3.60 7.66
N PHE A 165 11.23 -3.53 6.82
CA PHE A 165 12.47 -4.21 7.11
C PHE A 165 13.09 -3.57 8.36
N GLU A 166 13.10 -4.30 9.48
CA GLU A 166 13.76 -3.87 10.72
C GLU A 166 15.27 -3.94 10.51
N PHE A 167 15.89 -2.78 10.34
CA PHE A 167 17.34 -2.66 10.31
C PHE A 167 17.91 -2.99 11.69
N SER A 168 19.10 -3.58 11.72
CA SER A 168 19.88 -3.60 12.96
C SER A 168 20.57 -2.25 13.10
N ASP A 169 20.22 -1.47 14.14
CA ASP A 169 20.81 -0.14 14.44
C ASP A 169 22.34 -0.16 14.65
N LYS A 170 22.98 -1.34 14.62
CA LYS A 170 24.40 -1.54 14.93
C LYS A 170 25.33 -1.48 13.73
N ILE A 171 24.82 -1.36 12.50
CA ILE A 171 25.63 -1.42 11.27
C ILE A 171 25.39 -0.15 10.47
N LEU A 172 26.29 0.82 10.64
CA LEU A 172 26.21 2.11 9.96
C LEU A 172 27.21 2.18 8.80
N GLU A 173 28.34 1.49 8.92
CA GLU A 173 29.42 1.53 7.94
C GLU A 173 29.90 0.14 7.51
N ILE A 174 30.57 0.07 6.35
CA ILE A 174 31.16 -1.17 5.83
C ILE A 174 32.23 -1.76 6.76
N ASP A 175 32.79 -0.93 7.64
CA ASP A 175 33.81 -1.34 8.60
C ASP A 175 33.22 -2.14 9.78
N ASP A 176 31.92 -2.01 10.03
CA ASP A 176 31.21 -2.78 11.06
C ASP A 176 30.87 -4.21 10.61
N LEU A 177 31.11 -4.52 9.33
CA LEU A 177 30.84 -5.84 8.75
C LEU A 177 32.02 -6.80 8.92
N ALA A 178 31.71 -8.00 9.38
CA ALA A 178 32.64 -9.12 9.42
C ALA A 178 32.24 -10.22 8.42
N ILE A 179 33.25 -10.86 7.82
CA ILE A 179 33.03 -12.07 7.02
C ILE A 179 32.45 -13.16 7.94
N GLY A 180 31.41 -13.84 7.46
CA GLY A 180 30.67 -14.86 8.21
C GLY A 180 29.53 -14.31 9.08
N GLN A 181 29.38 -12.99 9.19
CA GLN A 181 28.27 -12.36 9.90
C GLN A 181 26.94 -12.63 9.20
N GLU A 182 25.91 -12.90 9.99
CA GLU A 182 24.57 -13.19 9.52
C GLU A 182 23.65 -12.01 9.83
N LEU A 183 22.98 -11.53 8.79
CA LEU A 183 22.19 -10.31 8.80
C LEU A 183 20.90 -10.56 8.04
N LYS A 184 19.87 -9.81 8.38
CA LYS A 184 18.71 -9.71 7.50
C LYS A 184 19.06 -8.75 6.36
N GLY A 185 18.48 -8.93 5.19
CA GLY A 185 18.49 -7.95 4.10
C GLY A 185 17.21 -7.99 3.28
N GLU A 186 16.83 -6.85 2.72
CA GLU A 186 15.68 -6.72 1.81
C GLU A 186 16.16 -6.75 0.36
N ILE A 187 15.58 -7.60 -0.49
CA ILE A 187 15.94 -7.66 -1.91
C ILE A 187 15.46 -6.40 -2.63
N GLN A 188 16.39 -5.54 -3.05
CA GLN A 188 16.08 -4.32 -3.81
C GLN A 188 15.96 -4.56 -5.31
N ASN A 189 16.76 -5.48 -5.84
CA ASN A 189 16.81 -5.73 -7.27
C ASN A 189 17.19 -7.18 -7.56
N VAL A 190 16.63 -7.73 -8.63
CA VAL A 190 16.92 -9.08 -9.11
C VAL A 190 17.40 -8.99 -10.56
N THR A 191 18.48 -9.68 -10.86
CA THR A 191 19.14 -9.74 -12.18
C THR A 191 19.33 -11.19 -12.59
N ASP A 192 19.70 -11.44 -13.84
CA ASP A 192 19.87 -12.80 -14.37
C ASP A 192 20.95 -13.62 -13.63
N PHE A 193 21.98 -12.95 -13.10
CA PHE A 193 23.11 -13.59 -12.43
C PHE A 193 23.03 -13.57 -10.90
N GLY A 194 22.07 -12.85 -10.32
CA GLY A 194 21.99 -12.68 -8.86
C GLY A 194 20.96 -11.65 -8.40
N ALA A 195 20.99 -11.36 -7.11
CA ALA A 195 20.12 -10.39 -6.47
C ALA A 195 20.93 -9.44 -5.58
N PHE A 196 20.44 -8.22 -5.45
CA PHE A 196 21.04 -7.19 -4.60
C PHE A 196 20.16 -7.00 -3.37
N ALA A 197 20.74 -7.21 -2.20
CA ALA A 197 20.06 -7.06 -0.93
C ALA A 197 20.56 -5.82 -0.17
N PHE A 198 19.64 -5.06 0.38
CA PHE A 198 19.92 -3.93 1.24
C PHE A 198 19.95 -4.38 2.69
N ILE A 199 21.04 -4.07 3.37
CA ILE A 199 21.28 -4.46 4.78
C ILE A 199 21.38 -3.24 5.71
N GLY A 200 20.95 -2.07 5.26
CA GLY A 200 21.07 -0.80 6.00
C GLY A 200 22.31 0.04 5.66
N LEU A 201 23.22 -0.48 4.83
CA LEU A 201 24.39 0.24 4.32
C LEU A 201 24.14 0.86 2.95
N LYS A 202 24.88 1.92 2.61
CA LYS A 202 24.86 2.53 1.27
C LYS A 202 25.16 1.51 0.16
N GLN A 203 26.00 0.52 0.43
CA GLN A 203 26.35 -0.54 -0.51
C GLN A 203 25.42 -1.75 -0.33
N ALA A 204 24.81 -2.20 -1.43
CA ALA A 204 24.02 -3.43 -1.44
C ALA A 204 24.93 -4.67 -1.44
N VAL A 205 24.46 -5.74 -0.83
CA VAL A 205 25.10 -7.05 -0.86
C VAL A 205 24.70 -7.77 -2.14
N LEU A 206 25.68 -8.16 -2.94
CA LEU A 206 25.45 -9.00 -4.11
C LEU A 206 25.38 -10.46 -3.69
N ILE A 207 24.26 -11.10 -4.00
CA ILE A 207 24.05 -12.53 -3.85
C ILE A 207 24.05 -13.14 -5.25
N HIS A 208 25.08 -13.91 -5.57
CA HIS A 208 25.15 -14.60 -6.85
C HIS A 208 24.16 -15.78 -6.87
N ILE A 209 23.62 -16.16 -8.02
CA ILE A 209 22.63 -17.25 -8.17
C ILE A 209 23.07 -18.57 -7.51
N ARG A 210 24.38 -18.87 -7.53
CA ARG A 210 24.97 -20.05 -6.88
C ARG A 210 24.86 -20.03 -5.36
N ASN A 211 24.84 -18.84 -4.76
CA ASN A 211 24.76 -18.61 -3.33
C ASN A 211 23.31 -18.47 -2.83
N MET A 212 22.32 -18.76 -3.69
CA MET A 212 20.89 -18.76 -3.37
C MET A 212 20.30 -20.16 -3.17
N LYS A 213 21.09 -21.22 -3.35
CA LYS A 213 20.59 -22.60 -3.33
C LYS A 213 20.15 -23.03 -1.92
N LYS A 214 19.01 -23.75 -1.82
CA LYS A 214 18.55 -24.35 -0.55
C LYS A 214 19.33 -25.61 -0.19
N THR A 215 19.71 -26.38 -1.20
CA THR A 215 20.50 -27.62 -1.07
C THR A 215 21.58 -27.65 -2.15
N GLU A 216 22.68 -28.36 -1.91
CA GLU A 216 23.84 -28.40 -2.83
C GLU A 216 23.46 -28.86 -4.25
N ASN A 217 22.44 -29.72 -4.37
CA ASN A 217 21.94 -30.29 -5.62
C ASN A 217 20.83 -29.48 -6.29
N GLN A 218 20.38 -28.36 -5.71
CA GLN A 218 19.34 -27.52 -6.33
C GLN A 218 19.94 -26.65 -7.45
N TYR A 219 19.36 -26.73 -8.64
CA TYR A 219 19.67 -25.83 -9.74
C TYR A 219 18.58 -24.75 -9.83
N ILE A 220 18.99 -23.49 -9.69
CA ILE A 220 18.12 -22.33 -9.85
C ILE A 220 18.37 -21.80 -11.25
N LYS A 221 17.34 -21.79 -12.12
CA LYS A 221 17.48 -21.27 -13.49
C LYS A 221 17.50 -19.75 -13.49
N HIS A 222 16.69 -19.14 -12.63
CA HIS A 222 16.61 -17.70 -12.51
C HIS A 222 16.37 -17.29 -11.05
N PRO A 223 17.03 -16.24 -10.53
CA PRO A 223 16.82 -15.81 -9.14
C PRO A 223 15.36 -15.46 -8.78
N LEU A 224 14.54 -15.08 -9.76
CA LEU A 224 13.09 -14.83 -9.58
C LEU A 224 12.28 -16.07 -9.20
N GLU A 225 12.81 -17.29 -9.39
CA GLU A 225 12.14 -18.52 -8.95
C GLU A 225 12.14 -18.65 -7.43
N VAL A 226 13.11 -18.02 -6.76
CA VAL A 226 13.34 -18.15 -5.32
C VAL A 226 13.19 -16.83 -4.56
N LEU A 227 13.28 -15.69 -5.24
CA LEU A 227 13.26 -14.36 -4.62
C LEU A 227 12.36 -13.39 -5.39
N LYS A 228 11.74 -12.49 -4.64
CA LYS A 228 11.03 -11.33 -5.18
C LYS A 228 11.64 -10.05 -4.63
N VAL A 229 11.52 -8.97 -5.40
CA VAL A 229 11.88 -7.63 -4.92
C VAL A 229 10.97 -7.27 -3.74
N GLY A 230 11.58 -6.86 -2.63
CA GLY A 230 10.92 -6.59 -1.35
C GLY A 230 10.89 -7.79 -0.38
N ASP A 231 11.47 -8.94 -0.74
CA ASP A 231 11.58 -10.07 0.18
C ASP A 231 12.65 -9.80 1.25
N ASN A 232 12.33 -10.12 2.50
CA ASN A 232 13.26 -10.08 3.62
C ASN A 232 13.94 -11.45 3.75
N VAL A 233 15.26 -11.50 3.56
CA VAL A 233 16.05 -12.74 3.58
C VAL A 233 17.15 -12.69 4.64
N ASN A 234 17.54 -13.85 5.15
CA ASN A 234 18.74 -13.98 5.98
C ASN A 234 19.96 -14.17 5.06
N ILE A 235 21.01 -13.40 5.29
CA ILE A 235 22.20 -13.33 4.46
C ILE A 235 23.44 -13.52 5.33
N LYS A 236 24.34 -14.39 4.89
CA LYS A 236 25.70 -14.52 5.43
C LYS A 236 26.68 -13.78 4.56
N ILE A 237 27.50 -12.90 5.13
CA ILE A 237 28.57 -12.23 4.39
C ILE A 237 29.68 -13.24 4.07
N ILE A 238 30.06 -13.35 2.80
CA ILE A 238 31.14 -14.22 2.33
C ILE A 238 32.43 -13.43 2.11
N ASP A 239 32.31 -12.24 1.53
CA ASP A 239 33.45 -11.45 1.11
C ASP A 239 33.14 -9.95 1.17
N ILE A 240 34.16 -9.16 1.51
CA ILE A 240 34.07 -7.70 1.67
C ILE A 240 35.29 -7.06 1.00
N ASP A 241 35.07 -6.39 -0.11
CA ASP A 241 36.08 -5.54 -0.76
C ASP A 241 35.84 -4.09 -0.37
N LYS A 242 36.56 -3.65 0.68
CA LYS A 242 36.49 -2.27 1.19
C LYS A 242 36.99 -1.23 0.18
N LYS A 243 37.96 -1.57 -0.67
CA LYS A 243 38.52 -0.63 -1.66
C LYS A 243 37.53 -0.32 -2.77
N ARG A 244 36.73 -1.32 -3.18
CA ARG A 244 35.72 -1.18 -4.23
C ARG A 244 34.30 -0.97 -3.70
N GLY A 245 34.11 -1.01 -2.39
CA GLY A 245 32.79 -0.93 -1.75
C GLY A 245 31.86 -2.06 -2.18
N ARG A 246 32.38 -3.27 -2.34
CA ARG A 246 31.59 -4.44 -2.77
C ARG A 246 31.46 -5.43 -1.64
N ILE A 247 30.24 -5.91 -1.43
CA ILE A 247 29.94 -6.91 -0.41
C ILE A 247 29.28 -8.10 -1.10
N GLN A 248 29.77 -9.30 -0.85
CA GLN A 248 29.18 -10.53 -1.37
C GLN A 248 28.55 -11.34 -0.25
N GLY A 249 27.38 -11.88 -0.53
CA GLY A 249 26.60 -12.65 0.43
C GLY A 249 26.05 -13.96 -0.11
N LYS A 250 25.57 -14.77 0.83
CA LYS A 250 24.89 -16.05 0.61
C LYS A 250 23.56 -16.04 1.35
N ILE A 251 22.52 -16.60 0.76
CA ILE A 251 21.24 -16.75 1.44
C ILE A 251 21.32 -17.91 2.41
N ILE A 252 20.84 -17.67 3.63
CA ILE A 252 20.54 -18.72 4.60
C ILE A 252 19.04 -18.95 4.54
N TRP A 253 18.66 -20.14 4.13
CA TRP A 253 17.28 -20.60 4.20
C TRP A 253 17.05 -21.22 5.58
N ASN A 254 16.01 -20.76 6.26
CA ASN A 254 15.50 -21.39 7.47
C ASN A 254 14.57 -22.55 7.10
#